data_AF-A0AAI9X7G4-F1
#
_entry.id   AF-A0AAI9X7G4-F1
#
_cell.length_a   1.000
_cell.length_b   1.000
_cell.length_c   1.000
_cell.angle_alpha   90.00
_cell.angle_beta   90.00
_cell.angle_gamma   90.00
#
_symmetry.space_group_name_H-M   'P 1'
#
loop_
_entity.id
_entity.type
_entity.pdbx_description
1 polymer ?
#
loop_
_entity_poly.entity_id
_entity_poly.type
_entity_poly.pdbx_seq_one_letter_code
_entity_poly.pdbx_strand_id
1 'polypeptide(L)'
;MALGFLGRKALAEAGLERVSRSLGDMNLAGYGENSDTELSAMMFFNESRRRIGWLINDHGLQSCQYYLLAGLFYSQLDRPVDWWSMTTKASTCCLMLWKTMPVPHDNWVADMQSRLFWIALMSESVVTKELSLPDNTEERYSLSSLEEELMRQLEQWRAQLPPPIQFDETNLAPPESAKDILLVYWLRARYMSAMYHFGRPLLYRVLRNPEDTSIDDLKRCTEIFHCIYRWEPIIKVLNTMRSCMPLRFNICAQ
;
A
#
# COMPACT_ATOMS: atom_id res chain seq x y z
N MET A 1 6.82 -3.05 -16.68
CA MET A 1 6.57 -2.16 -17.84
C MET A 1 5.20 -1.48 -17.80
N ALA A 2 4.09 -2.16 -17.46
CA ALA A 2 2.76 -1.55 -17.38
C ALA A 2 2.61 -0.44 -16.31
N LEU A 3 3.24 -0.59 -15.13
CA LEU A 3 3.26 0.44 -14.07
C LEU A 3 3.92 1.75 -14.53
N GLY A 4 4.92 1.69 -15.42
CA GLY A 4 5.59 2.88 -15.96
C GLY A 4 4.72 3.64 -16.96
N PHE A 5 3.89 2.93 -17.73
CA PHE A 5 2.95 3.55 -18.66
C PHE A 5 1.77 4.21 -17.94
N LEU A 6 1.13 3.48 -17.01
CA LEU A 6 0.01 4.01 -16.21
C LEU A 6 0.47 5.15 -15.28
N GLY A 7 1.67 5.07 -14.71
CA GLY A 7 2.25 6.16 -13.93
C GLY A 7 2.50 7.43 -14.76
N ARG A 8 2.94 7.30 -16.02
CA ARG A 8 3.09 8.44 -16.94
C ARG A 8 1.74 9.04 -17.34
N LYS A 9 0.74 8.19 -17.65
CA LYS A 9 -0.63 8.65 -17.95
C LYS A 9 -1.25 9.37 -16.75
N ALA A 10 -1.10 8.84 -15.54
CA ALA A 10 -1.56 9.47 -14.30
C ALA A 10 -0.88 10.81 -14.02
N LEU A 11 0.43 10.95 -14.30
CA LEU A 11 1.15 12.21 -14.19
C LEU A 11 0.65 13.27 -15.18
N ALA A 12 0.37 12.87 -16.41
CA ALA A 12 -0.20 13.74 -17.43
C ALA A 12 -1.61 14.20 -17.04
N GLU A 13 -2.46 13.29 -16.53
CA GLU A 13 -3.79 13.61 -15.99
C GLU A 13 -3.74 14.62 -14.84
N ALA A 14 -2.67 14.60 -14.04
CA ALA A 14 -2.44 15.54 -12.95
C ALA A 14 -1.82 16.88 -13.40
N GLY A 15 -1.50 17.06 -14.68
CA GLY A 15 -0.85 18.28 -15.20
C GLY A 15 0.62 18.44 -14.78
N LEU A 16 1.29 17.35 -14.38
CA LEU A 16 2.67 17.36 -13.84
C LEU A 16 3.73 17.03 -14.90
N GLU A 17 3.47 17.35 -16.17
CA GLU A 17 4.23 16.89 -17.35
C GLU A 17 5.69 17.36 -17.41
N ARG A 18 6.09 18.39 -16.66
CA ARG A 18 7.49 18.89 -16.64
C ARG A 18 8.51 17.85 -16.15
N VAL A 19 8.06 16.78 -15.49
CA VAL A 19 8.90 15.78 -14.81
C VAL A 19 9.30 14.61 -15.73
N SER A 20 8.60 14.40 -16.85
CA SER A 20 8.83 13.22 -17.71
C SER A 20 10.03 13.34 -18.66
N ARG A 21 10.70 14.49 -18.76
CA ARG A 21 11.78 14.72 -19.75
C ARG A 21 13.14 14.10 -19.38
N SER A 22 13.29 13.50 -18.19
CA SER A 22 14.59 13.04 -17.67
C SER A 22 14.87 11.54 -17.75
N LEU A 23 13.88 10.69 -18.04
CA LEU A 23 14.09 9.24 -18.20
C LEU A 23 13.96 8.90 -19.68
N GLY A 24 15.11 8.68 -20.31
CA GLY A 24 15.30 8.58 -21.75
C GLY A 24 14.23 7.76 -22.48
N ASP A 25 13.89 8.28 -23.65
CA ASP A 25 13.07 7.62 -24.66
C ASP A 25 13.59 6.21 -24.95
N MET A 26 13.04 5.22 -24.25
CA MET A 26 12.90 3.90 -24.85
C MET A 26 11.89 4.08 -25.98
N ASN A 27 12.43 4.24 -27.19
CA ASN A 27 11.72 4.26 -28.46
C ASN A 27 10.61 3.20 -28.50
N LEU A 28 9.40 3.62 -28.14
CA LEU A 28 8.15 2.94 -28.49
C LEU A 28 7.46 3.72 -29.63
N ALA A 29 8.25 4.39 -30.47
CA ALA A 29 7.82 5.20 -31.62
C ALA A 29 7.23 4.36 -32.77
N GLY A 30 6.88 3.09 -32.54
CA GLY A 30 6.33 2.19 -33.55
C GLY A 30 4.84 1.89 -33.43
N TYR A 31 4.18 2.29 -32.34
CA TYR A 31 2.73 2.10 -32.20
C TYR A 31 2.03 3.41 -32.56
N GLY A 32 1.66 3.50 -33.84
CA GLY A 32 0.98 4.65 -34.43
C GLY A 32 -0.34 4.98 -33.74
N GLU A 33 -0.71 6.26 -33.86
CA GLU A 33 -1.88 6.94 -33.31
C GLU A 33 -3.25 6.41 -33.79
N ASN A 34 -3.31 5.23 -34.42
CA ASN A 34 -4.54 4.63 -34.93
C ASN A 34 -4.60 3.13 -34.61
N SER A 35 -4.92 2.78 -33.36
CA SER A 35 -5.71 1.57 -33.08
C SER A 35 -6.30 1.68 -31.67
N ASP A 36 -7.59 1.39 -31.55
CA ASP A 36 -8.32 1.10 -30.30
C ASP A 36 -7.77 -0.12 -29.53
N THR A 37 -6.51 -0.49 -29.75
CA THR A 37 -5.81 -1.51 -28.97
C THR A 37 -5.22 -0.85 -27.73
N GLU A 38 -6.08 -0.29 -26.89
CA GLU A 38 -5.72 0.11 -25.54
C GLU A 38 -5.16 -1.16 -24.86
N LEU A 39 -3.85 -1.20 -24.67
CA LEU A 39 -3.11 -2.37 -24.19
C LEU A 39 -3.57 -2.68 -22.76
N SER A 40 -4.64 -3.47 -22.65
CA SER A 40 -5.37 -3.67 -21.41
C SER A 40 -4.51 -4.44 -20.41
N ALA A 41 -4.51 -4.02 -19.15
CA ALA A 41 -3.83 -4.73 -18.06
C ALA A 41 -4.23 -6.21 -18.00
N MET A 42 -5.45 -6.53 -18.46
CA MET A 42 -5.96 -7.89 -18.60
C MET A 42 -5.15 -8.74 -19.58
N MET A 43 -4.66 -8.17 -20.70
CA MET A 43 -3.84 -8.91 -21.67
C MET A 43 -2.51 -9.33 -21.06
N PHE A 44 -1.83 -8.43 -20.35
CA PHE A 44 -0.60 -8.73 -19.65
C PHE A 44 -0.81 -9.77 -18.56
N PHE A 45 -1.92 -9.67 -17.83
CA PHE A 45 -2.25 -10.64 -16.80
C PHE A 45 -2.59 -12.02 -17.38
N ASN A 46 -3.24 -12.08 -18.54
CA ASN A 46 -3.50 -13.34 -19.23
C ASN A 46 -2.21 -14.02 -19.67
N GLU A 47 -1.28 -13.25 -20.25
CA GLU A 47 0.01 -13.79 -20.66
C GLU A 47 0.88 -14.21 -19.46
N SER A 48 0.82 -13.48 -18.35
CA SER A 48 1.53 -13.87 -17.12
C SER A 48 0.98 -15.18 -16.53
N ARG A 49 -0.35 -15.37 -16.52
CA ARG A 49 -0.98 -16.64 -16.12
C ARG A 49 -0.59 -17.81 -17.02
N ARG A 50 -0.44 -17.57 -18.33
CA ARG A 50 0.04 -18.60 -19.28
C ARG A 50 1.47 -19.02 -18.97
N ARG A 51 2.34 -18.08 -18.56
CA ARG A 51 3.75 -18.33 -18.26
C ARG A 51 3.97 -18.98 -16.90
N ILE A 52 3.23 -18.57 -15.86
CA ILE A 52 3.41 -19.16 -14.52
C ILE A 52 3.05 -20.65 -14.50
N GLY A 53 2.19 -21.12 -15.41
CA GLY A 53 1.87 -22.55 -15.53
C GLY A 53 3.11 -23.44 -15.68
N TRP A 54 4.19 -22.93 -16.30
CA TRP A 54 5.46 -23.63 -16.47
C TRP A 54 6.39 -23.54 -15.25
N LEU A 55 6.11 -22.63 -14.32
CA LEU A 55 6.95 -22.30 -13.16
C LEU A 55 6.21 -22.56 -11.84
N ILE A 56 5.13 -23.35 -11.85
CA ILE A 56 4.22 -23.48 -10.71
C ILE A 56 4.90 -24.00 -9.43
N ASN A 57 5.93 -24.83 -9.59
CA ASN A 57 6.74 -25.41 -8.51
C ASN A 57 8.10 -24.71 -8.35
N ASP A 58 8.37 -23.65 -9.10
CA ASP A 58 9.57 -22.86 -8.89
C ASP A 58 9.40 -21.97 -7.65
N HIS A 59 10.49 -21.82 -6.91
CA HIS A 59 10.54 -21.04 -5.69
C HIS A 59 11.47 -19.83 -5.79
N GLY A 60 11.85 -19.44 -7.02
CA GLY A 60 12.70 -18.28 -7.27
C GLY A 60 12.07 -16.94 -6.88
N LEU A 61 12.92 -15.91 -6.83
CA LEU A 61 12.54 -14.52 -6.57
C LEU A 61 11.41 -14.06 -7.49
N GLN A 62 11.51 -14.39 -8.77
CA GLN A 62 10.56 -13.99 -9.82
C GLN A 62 9.19 -14.66 -9.65
N SER A 63 9.18 -15.92 -9.22
CA SER A 63 7.95 -16.68 -8.97
C SER A 63 7.18 -16.09 -7.78
N CYS A 64 7.88 -15.73 -6.70
CA CYS A 64 7.29 -15.02 -5.57
C CYS A 64 6.76 -13.62 -5.98
N GLN A 65 7.56 -12.84 -6.72
CA GLN A 65 7.15 -11.54 -7.26
C GLN A 65 5.88 -11.63 -8.11
N TYR A 66 5.79 -12.66 -8.96
CA TYR A 66 4.59 -12.91 -9.76
C TYR A 66 3.37 -13.11 -8.87
N TYR A 67 3.44 -13.98 -7.86
CA TYR A 67 2.29 -14.29 -7.01
C TYR A 67 1.81 -13.05 -6.24
N LEU A 68 2.73 -12.21 -5.74
CA LEU A 68 2.38 -10.94 -5.09
C LEU A 68 1.68 -9.97 -6.05
N LEU A 69 2.20 -9.80 -7.26
CA LEU A 69 1.59 -8.94 -8.27
C LEU A 69 0.24 -9.46 -8.75
N ALA A 70 0.10 -10.79 -8.87
CA ALA A 70 -1.16 -11.42 -9.24
C ALA A 70 -2.21 -11.30 -8.13
N GLY A 71 -1.80 -11.46 -6.87
CA GLY A 71 -2.65 -11.19 -5.71
C GLY A 71 -3.14 -9.75 -5.68
N LEU A 72 -2.24 -8.78 -5.89
CA LEU A 72 -2.61 -7.38 -6.01
C LEU A 72 -3.60 -7.16 -7.16
N PHE A 73 -3.38 -7.76 -8.33
CA PHE A 73 -4.31 -7.62 -9.46
C PHE A 73 -5.71 -8.16 -9.14
N TYR A 74 -5.82 -9.32 -8.48
CA TYR A 74 -7.11 -9.86 -8.05
C TYR A 74 -7.78 -9.03 -6.95
N SER A 75 -7.02 -8.40 -6.05
CA SER A 75 -7.60 -7.49 -5.07
C SER A 75 -8.24 -6.26 -5.73
N GLN A 76 -7.67 -5.79 -6.85
CA GLN A 76 -8.26 -4.69 -7.65
C GLN A 76 -9.50 -5.08 -8.44
N LEU A 77 -9.76 -6.38 -8.57
CA LEU A 77 -10.95 -6.91 -9.24
C LEU A 77 -12.05 -7.33 -8.25
N ASP A 78 -11.89 -7.00 -6.97
CA ASP A 78 -12.78 -7.43 -5.89
C ASP A 78 -12.96 -8.96 -5.86
N ARG A 79 -11.87 -9.70 -6.10
CA ARG A 79 -11.84 -11.17 -6.06
C ARG A 79 -11.05 -11.65 -4.83
N PRO A 80 -11.64 -11.62 -3.63
CA PRO A 80 -10.92 -11.86 -2.38
C PRO A 80 -10.38 -13.28 -2.25
N VAL A 81 -11.10 -14.29 -2.76
CA VAL A 81 -10.66 -15.69 -2.73
C VAL A 81 -9.46 -15.91 -3.66
N ASP A 82 -9.47 -15.31 -4.86
CA ASP A 82 -8.36 -15.39 -5.81
C ASP A 82 -7.13 -14.64 -5.29
N TRP A 83 -7.34 -13.47 -4.68
CA TRP A 83 -6.30 -12.70 -4.00
C TRP A 83 -5.67 -13.51 -2.86
N TRP A 84 -6.48 -14.12 -2.01
CA TRP A 84 -6.01 -15.01 -0.94
C TRP A 84 -5.19 -16.16 -1.50
N SER A 85 -5.69 -16.87 -2.51
CA SER A 85 -4.98 -17.99 -3.13
C SER A 85 -3.60 -17.59 -3.65
N MET A 86 -3.49 -16.44 -4.33
CA MET A 86 -2.19 -15.94 -4.80
C MET A 86 -1.28 -15.50 -3.65
N THR A 87 -1.84 -14.91 -2.61
CA THR A 87 -1.08 -14.47 -1.42
C THR A 87 -0.50 -15.67 -0.67
N THR A 88 -1.28 -16.73 -0.45
CA THR A 88 -0.79 -17.98 0.18
C THR A 88 0.30 -18.65 -0.66
N LYS A 89 0.18 -18.63 -2.00
CA LYS A 89 1.24 -19.11 -2.90
C LYS A 89 2.51 -18.27 -2.78
N ALA A 90 2.38 -16.94 -2.69
CA ALA A 90 3.52 -16.06 -2.46
C ALA A 90 4.21 -16.34 -1.12
N SER A 91 3.46 -16.47 -0.02
CA SER A 91 4.01 -16.80 1.30
C SER A 91 4.72 -18.15 1.31
N THR A 92 4.12 -19.17 0.70
CA THR A 92 4.71 -20.51 0.58
C THR A 92 5.99 -20.47 -0.26
N CYS A 93 5.94 -19.80 -1.41
CA CYS A 93 7.10 -19.60 -2.28
C CYS A 93 8.24 -18.85 -1.56
N CYS A 94 7.90 -17.80 -0.81
CA CYS A 94 8.86 -17.03 -0.03
C CYS A 94 9.47 -17.87 1.09
N LEU A 95 8.68 -18.64 1.83
CA LEU A 95 9.18 -19.53 2.88
C LEU A 95 10.13 -20.59 2.31
N MET A 96 9.78 -21.18 1.17
CA MET A 96 10.61 -22.16 0.49
C MET A 96 11.93 -21.53 0.01
N LEU A 97 11.86 -20.34 -0.60
CA LEU A 97 13.01 -19.56 -1.04
C LEU A 97 14.00 -19.32 0.12
N TRP A 98 13.51 -18.91 1.29
CA TRP A 98 14.34 -18.68 2.48
C TRP A 98 14.92 -19.95 3.08
N LYS A 99 14.21 -21.08 3.01
CA LYS A 99 14.69 -22.38 3.53
C LYS A 99 15.74 -23.05 2.64
N THR A 100 15.74 -22.77 1.34
CA THR A 100 16.59 -23.46 0.37
C THR A 100 17.78 -22.64 -0.13
N MET A 101 17.85 -21.34 0.15
CA MET A 101 18.92 -20.51 -0.38
C MET A 101 20.18 -20.43 0.52
N PRO A 102 21.38 -20.48 -0.09
CA PRO A 102 22.61 -20.08 0.57
C PRO A 102 22.63 -18.56 0.81
N VAL A 103 23.51 -18.10 1.70
CA VAL A 103 23.74 -16.69 2.07
C VAL A 103 23.69 -15.78 0.82
N PRO A 104 23.00 -14.62 0.87
CA PRO A 104 22.84 -13.74 -0.29
C PRO A 104 24.18 -13.43 -0.96
N HIS A 105 24.24 -13.60 -2.28
CA HIS A 105 25.47 -13.38 -3.05
C HIS A 105 25.87 -11.90 -3.14
N ASP A 106 24.90 -10.99 -3.06
CA ASP A 106 25.11 -9.55 -3.05
C ASP A 106 24.03 -8.81 -2.23
N ASN A 107 24.28 -7.52 -1.98
CA ASN A 107 23.38 -6.66 -1.22
C ASN A 107 22.02 -6.44 -1.91
N TRP A 108 21.97 -6.51 -3.24
CA TRP A 108 20.73 -6.29 -3.99
C TRP A 108 19.77 -7.48 -3.82
N VAL A 109 20.30 -8.70 -3.92
CA VAL A 109 19.56 -9.94 -3.70
C VAL A 109 19.04 -9.99 -2.27
N ALA A 110 19.85 -9.61 -1.28
CA ALA A 110 19.44 -9.51 0.12
C ALA A 110 18.29 -8.51 0.34
N ASP A 111 18.37 -7.32 -0.29
CA ASP A 111 17.30 -6.31 -0.24
C ASP A 111 16.01 -6.83 -0.90
N MET A 112 16.11 -7.46 -2.08
CA MET A 112 14.94 -8.02 -2.77
C MET A 112 14.27 -9.14 -1.97
N GLN A 113 15.05 -10.02 -1.34
CA GLN A 113 14.52 -11.09 -0.47
C GLN A 113 13.81 -10.51 0.75
N SER A 114 14.41 -9.50 1.39
CA SER A 114 13.82 -8.81 2.54
C SER A 114 12.49 -8.16 2.17
N ARG A 115 12.43 -7.49 1.01
CA ARG A 115 11.19 -6.89 0.49
C ARG A 115 10.11 -7.94 0.25
N LEU A 116 10.45 -9.06 -0.40
CA LEU A 116 9.48 -10.13 -0.65
C LEU A 116 8.92 -10.70 0.63
N PHE A 117 9.78 -10.95 1.62
CA PHE A 117 9.37 -11.45 2.93
C PHE A 117 8.35 -10.51 3.58
N TRP A 118 8.69 -9.23 3.72
CA TRP A 118 7.82 -8.26 4.38
C TRP A 118 6.53 -8.00 3.61
N ILE A 119 6.56 -7.97 2.28
CA ILE A 119 5.36 -7.77 1.46
C ILE A 119 4.45 -9.00 1.53
N ALA A 120 4.99 -10.22 1.45
CA ALA A 120 4.21 -11.45 1.56
C ALA A 120 3.55 -11.57 2.94
N LEU A 121 4.33 -11.36 4.01
CA LEU A 121 3.83 -11.38 5.39
C LEU A 121 2.73 -10.34 5.62
N MET A 122 2.93 -9.10 5.16
CA MET A 122 1.91 -8.04 5.24
C MET A 122 0.65 -8.42 4.48
N SER A 123 0.79 -8.90 3.23
CA SER A 123 -0.36 -9.25 2.39
C SER A 123 -1.16 -10.40 3.01
N GLU A 124 -0.48 -11.44 3.52
CA GLU A 124 -1.12 -12.58 4.18
C GLU A 124 -1.85 -12.17 5.46
N SER A 125 -1.24 -11.30 6.27
CA SER A 125 -1.85 -10.79 7.50
C SER A 125 -3.12 -9.99 7.23
N VAL A 126 -3.10 -9.10 6.22
CA VAL A 126 -4.27 -8.31 5.82
C VAL A 126 -5.37 -9.24 5.32
N VAL A 127 -5.07 -10.07 4.33
CA VAL A 127 -6.06 -10.98 3.73
C VAL A 127 -6.70 -11.90 4.75
N THR A 128 -5.88 -12.49 5.64
CA THR A 128 -6.38 -13.39 6.67
C THR A 128 -7.36 -12.65 7.57
N LYS A 129 -6.98 -11.48 8.09
CA LYS A 129 -7.83 -10.66 8.97
C LYS A 129 -9.11 -10.17 8.29
N GLU A 130 -9.07 -9.80 7.01
CA GLU A 130 -10.25 -9.33 6.27
C GLU A 130 -11.23 -10.48 5.94
N LEU A 131 -10.72 -11.69 5.68
CA LEU A 131 -11.55 -12.86 5.38
C LEU A 131 -12.07 -13.58 6.64
N SER A 132 -11.40 -13.43 7.78
CA SER A 132 -11.88 -13.93 9.08
C SER A 132 -12.68 -12.86 9.83
N LEU A 133 -14.00 -13.02 9.88
CA LEU A 133 -14.90 -12.26 10.78
C LEU A 133 -14.98 -12.92 12.17
N PRO A 134 -15.38 -12.15 13.19
CA PRO A 134 -14.52 -11.34 14.05
C PRO A 134 -13.62 -12.19 14.97
N ASP A 135 -12.40 -11.73 15.20
CA ASP A 135 -11.60 -12.18 16.33
C ASP A 135 -12.32 -11.77 17.63
N ASN A 136 -12.90 -12.74 18.32
CA ASN A 136 -13.38 -12.62 19.70
C ASN A 136 -12.20 -12.64 20.70
N THR A 137 -11.07 -12.00 20.36
CA THR A 137 -10.00 -11.73 21.32
C THR A 137 -10.41 -10.59 22.24
N GLU A 138 -11.34 -10.91 23.14
CA GLU A 138 -11.37 -10.32 24.47
C GLU A 138 -10.10 -10.77 25.23
N GLU A 139 -8.93 -10.21 24.92
CA GLU A 139 -7.73 -10.41 25.74
C GLU A 139 -7.04 -9.10 26.13
N ARG A 140 -7.41 -8.67 27.35
CA ARG A 140 -6.49 -8.42 28.48
C ARG A 140 -5.40 -7.36 28.33
N TYR A 141 -5.71 -6.24 27.67
CA TYR A 141 -5.01 -4.97 27.91
C TYR A 141 -6.00 -3.90 28.31
N SER A 142 -5.62 -2.95 29.19
CA SER A 142 -6.45 -1.74 29.30
C SER A 142 -6.40 -1.06 27.94
N LEU A 143 -7.57 -0.88 27.32
CA LEU A 143 -7.69 -0.33 25.96
C LEU A 143 -6.95 1.01 25.83
N SER A 144 -6.89 1.78 26.93
CA SER A 144 -6.14 3.04 27.02
C SER A 144 -4.63 2.86 26.92
N SER A 145 -4.04 1.85 27.59
CA SER A 145 -2.58 1.63 27.55
C SER A 145 -2.12 1.09 26.20
N LEU A 146 -2.95 0.27 25.54
CA LEU A 146 -2.66 -0.25 24.21
C LEU A 146 -2.75 0.85 23.15
N GLU A 147 -3.80 1.67 23.21
CA GLU A 147 -3.96 2.83 22.33
C GLU A 147 -2.76 3.78 22.43
N GLU A 148 -2.39 4.18 23.65
CA GLU A 148 -1.24 5.07 23.90
C GLU A 148 0.05 4.51 23.30
N GLU A 149 0.29 3.21 23.48
CA GLU A 149 1.49 2.57 22.96
C GLU A 149 1.48 2.48 21.42
N LEU A 150 0.34 2.14 20.81
CA LEU A 150 0.21 2.11 19.34
C LEU A 150 0.41 3.50 18.71
N MET A 151 -0.15 4.54 19.33
CA MET A 151 0.04 5.93 18.90
C MET A 151 1.50 6.36 19.06
N ARG A 152 2.13 6.03 20.20
CA ARG A 152 3.55 6.30 20.44
C ARG A 152 4.44 5.61 19.41
N GLN A 153 4.16 4.35 19.08
CA GLN A 153 4.90 3.60 18.06
C GLN A 153 4.71 4.17 16.66
N LEU A 154 3.50 4.62 16.31
CA LEU A 154 3.21 5.24 15.02
C LEU A 154 3.98 6.56 14.85
N GLU A 155 4.04 7.38 15.89
CA GLU A 155 4.84 8.62 15.88
C GLU A 155 6.34 8.32 15.82
N GLN A 156 6.81 7.32 16.57
CA GLN A 156 8.21 6.91 16.52
C GLN A 156 8.61 6.42 15.12
N TRP A 157 7.75 5.61 14.48
CA TRP A 157 7.94 5.17 13.10
C TRP A 157 8.02 6.36 12.15
N ARG A 158 7.10 7.32 12.27
CA ARG A 158 7.07 8.53 11.44
C ARG A 158 8.34 9.37 11.60
N ALA A 159 8.80 9.56 12.84
CA ALA A 159 10.02 10.32 13.14
C ALA A 159 11.29 9.66 12.60
N GLN A 160 11.29 8.33 12.47
CA GLN A 160 12.43 7.54 12.00
C GLN A 160 12.43 7.30 10.48
N LEU A 161 11.50 7.90 9.73
CA LEU A 161 11.48 7.79 8.28
C LEU A 161 12.75 8.40 7.65
N PRO A 162 13.35 7.74 6.65
CA PRO A 162 14.45 8.31 5.89
C PRO A 162 14.10 9.67 5.27
N PRO A 163 15.07 10.61 5.14
CA PRO A 163 14.82 11.96 4.64
C PRO A 163 14.00 12.05 3.33
N PRO A 164 14.20 11.18 2.32
CA PRO A 164 13.45 11.26 1.07
C PRO A 164 11.95 10.95 1.16
N ILE A 165 11.50 10.32 2.25
CA ILE A 165 10.09 9.93 2.45
C ILE A 165 9.50 10.49 3.75
N GLN A 166 10.30 11.25 4.49
CA GLN A 166 9.85 11.95 5.68
C GLN A 166 8.88 13.06 5.25
N PHE A 167 7.75 13.16 5.94
CA PHE A 167 6.72 14.15 5.64
C PHE A 167 6.34 14.92 6.90
N ASP A 168 6.24 16.24 6.74
CA ASP A 168 5.69 17.12 7.75
C ASP A 168 4.19 17.35 7.51
N GLU A 169 3.44 17.62 8.58
CA GLU A 169 2.01 17.92 8.52
C GLU A 169 1.71 19.16 7.69
N THR A 170 2.62 20.13 7.71
CA THR A 170 2.46 21.45 7.10
C THR A 170 2.96 21.51 5.65
N ASN A 171 3.84 20.59 5.26
CA ASN A 171 4.49 20.64 3.96
C ASN A 171 3.63 19.96 2.90
N LEU A 172 2.70 20.73 2.34
CA LEU A 172 1.76 20.34 1.27
C LEU A 172 2.30 20.68 -0.12
N ALA A 173 3.63 20.68 -0.27
CA ALA A 173 4.25 20.96 -1.55
C ALA A 173 3.68 20.03 -2.63
N PRO A 174 3.29 20.57 -3.80
CA PRO A 174 2.80 19.75 -4.90
C PRO A 174 3.85 18.69 -5.24
N PRO A 175 3.43 17.46 -5.56
CA PRO A 175 4.37 16.37 -5.82
C PRO A 175 5.30 16.73 -6.99
N GLU A 176 6.61 16.57 -6.79
CA GLU A 176 7.62 16.85 -7.81
C GLU A 176 7.87 15.65 -8.72
N SER A 177 7.39 14.45 -8.35
CA SER A 177 7.50 13.23 -9.15
C SER A 177 6.39 12.21 -8.87
N ALA A 178 6.19 11.25 -9.78
CA ALA A 178 5.29 10.11 -9.55
C ALA A 178 5.69 9.28 -8.33
N LYS A 179 6.99 9.24 -8.00
CA LYS A 179 7.47 8.58 -6.79
C LYS A 179 6.95 9.30 -5.55
N ASP A 180 6.94 10.63 -5.54
CA ASP A 180 6.48 11.40 -4.37
C ASP A 180 4.98 11.19 -4.14
N ILE A 181 4.21 11.13 -5.23
CA ILE A 181 2.80 10.76 -5.20
C ILE A 181 2.60 9.36 -4.63
N LEU A 182 3.23 8.34 -5.23
CA LEU A 182 2.96 6.95 -4.88
C LEU A 182 3.55 6.56 -3.53
N LEU A 183 4.65 7.19 -3.13
CA LEU A 183 5.37 6.83 -1.92
C LEU A 183 4.99 7.76 -0.78
N VAL A 184 5.14 9.09 -0.92
CA VAL A 184 4.95 10.04 0.19
C VAL A 184 3.47 10.26 0.49
N TYR A 185 2.64 10.55 -0.52
CA TYR A 185 1.21 10.76 -0.30
C TYR A 185 0.51 9.48 0.17
N TRP A 186 0.95 8.31 -0.31
CA TRP A 186 0.41 7.03 0.14
C TRP A 186 0.85 6.67 1.56
N LEU A 187 2.12 6.89 1.91
CA LEU A 187 2.63 6.71 3.26
C LEU A 187 1.90 7.62 4.26
N ARG A 188 1.63 8.87 3.86
CA ARG A 188 0.82 9.83 4.64
C ARG A 188 -0.63 9.38 4.77
N ALA A 189 -1.23 8.85 3.70
CA ALA A 189 -2.58 8.27 3.75
C ALA A 189 -2.67 7.10 4.75
N ARG A 190 -1.67 6.20 4.72
CA ARG A 190 -1.56 5.08 5.66
C ARG A 190 -1.39 5.53 7.10
N TYR A 191 -0.58 6.56 7.34
CA TYR A 191 -0.42 7.17 8.65
C TYR A 191 -1.74 7.73 9.19
N MET A 192 -2.47 8.51 8.40
CA MET A 192 -3.77 9.08 8.82
C MET A 192 -4.83 7.99 9.06
N SER A 193 -4.85 6.94 8.24
CA SER A 193 -5.74 5.78 8.43
C SER A 193 -5.41 5.05 9.74
N ALA A 194 -4.11 4.83 10.05
CA ALA A 194 -3.69 4.24 11.31
C ALA A 194 -4.06 5.11 12.53
N MET A 195 -3.83 6.43 12.46
CA MET A 195 -4.25 7.39 13.49
C MET A 195 -5.76 7.31 13.76
N TYR A 196 -6.56 7.24 12.70
CA TYR A 196 -8.00 7.06 12.83
C TYR A 196 -8.33 5.76 13.53
N HIS A 197 -7.82 4.63 13.03
CA HIS A 197 -8.13 3.30 13.57
C HIS A 197 -7.71 3.11 15.02
N PHE A 198 -6.53 3.61 15.40
CA PHE A 198 -6.05 3.57 16.78
C PHE A 198 -6.85 4.49 17.70
N GLY A 199 -7.34 5.62 17.20
CA GLY A 199 -8.17 6.56 17.96
C GLY A 199 -9.64 6.16 18.10
N ARG A 200 -10.14 5.19 17.30
CA ARG A 200 -11.55 4.77 17.35
C ARG A 200 -12.02 4.34 18.75
N PRO A 201 -11.29 3.49 19.51
CA PRO A 201 -11.69 3.09 20.85
C PRO A 201 -11.91 4.29 21.79
N LEU A 202 -11.03 5.29 21.76
CA LEU A 202 -11.18 6.53 22.52
C LEU A 202 -12.43 7.30 22.10
N LEU A 203 -12.62 7.51 20.79
CA LEU A 203 -13.78 8.21 20.26
C LEU A 203 -15.09 7.52 20.69
N TYR A 204 -15.16 6.18 20.58
CA TYR A 204 -16.32 5.41 21.02
C TYR A 204 -16.54 5.50 22.53
N ARG A 205 -15.48 5.45 23.34
CA ARG A 205 -15.57 5.57 24.80
C ARG A 205 -16.13 6.93 25.23
N VAL A 206 -15.60 8.02 24.66
CA VAL A 206 -16.05 9.39 24.94
C VAL A 206 -17.49 9.61 24.49
N LEU A 207 -17.87 9.13 23.30
CA LEU A 207 -19.25 9.26 22.79
C LEU A 207 -20.27 8.45 23.61
N ARG A 208 -19.87 7.30 24.14
CA ARG A 208 -20.77 6.42 24.90
C ARG A 208 -20.93 6.87 26.36
N ASN A 209 -19.85 7.35 26.97
CA ASN A 209 -19.80 7.74 28.38
C ASN A 209 -19.29 9.19 28.53
N PRO A 210 -20.07 10.21 28.11
CA PRO A 210 -19.63 11.60 28.16
C PRO A 210 -19.35 12.10 29.59
N GLU A 211 -20.02 11.53 30.60
CA GLU A 211 -19.88 11.91 32.01
C GLU A 211 -18.52 11.48 32.64
N ASP A 212 -17.84 10.48 32.05
CA ASP A 212 -16.57 9.92 32.54
C ASP A 212 -15.37 10.33 31.66
N THR A 213 -15.54 11.41 30.88
CA THR A 213 -14.53 11.90 29.93
C THR A 213 -13.63 12.94 30.60
N SER A 214 -12.31 12.73 30.55
CA SER A 214 -11.36 13.73 31.02
C SER A 214 -11.07 14.81 29.97
N ILE A 215 -10.51 15.94 30.41
CA ILE A 215 -10.04 17.01 29.50
C ILE A 215 -8.93 16.49 28.56
N ASP A 216 -8.10 15.55 29.02
CA ASP A 216 -7.04 14.95 28.22
C ASP A 216 -7.63 14.10 27.08
N ASP A 217 -8.68 13.33 27.37
CA ASP A 217 -9.40 12.53 26.37
C ASP A 217 -9.99 13.42 25.27
N LEU A 218 -10.57 14.58 25.64
CA LEU A 218 -11.11 15.55 24.66
C LEU A 218 -10.02 16.17 23.79
N LYS A 219 -8.84 16.47 24.35
CA LYS A 219 -7.69 16.98 23.59
C LYS A 219 -7.24 15.96 22.56
N ARG A 220 -7.06 14.69 22.97
CA ARG A 220 -6.69 13.60 22.06
C ARG A 220 -7.74 13.36 20.99
N CYS A 221 -9.03 13.39 21.33
CA CYS A 221 -10.11 13.30 20.33
C CYS A 221 -9.99 14.44 19.29
N THR A 222 -9.67 15.65 19.75
CA THR A 222 -9.49 16.82 18.88
C THR A 222 -8.30 16.63 17.93
N GLU A 223 -7.18 16.11 18.42
CA GLU A 223 -6.00 15.78 17.60
C GLU A 223 -6.33 14.72 16.54
N ILE A 224 -7.05 13.66 16.92
CA ILE A 224 -7.51 12.61 16.00
C ILE A 224 -8.38 13.21 14.90
N PHE A 225 -9.39 14.03 15.26
CA PHE A 225 -10.23 14.70 14.27
C PHE A 225 -9.44 15.63 13.36
N HIS A 226 -8.52 16.43 13.89
CA HIS A 226 -7.65 17.28 13.08
C HIS A 226 -6.81 16.47 12.09
N CYS A 227 -6.31 15.31 12.48
CA CYS A 227 -5.58 14.41 11.59
C CYS A 227 -6.50 13.86 10.48
N ILE A 228 -7.71 13.41 10.83
CA ILE A 228 -8.71 12.91 9.87
C ILE A 228 -9.05 13.99 8.84
N TYR A 229 -9.37 15.21 9.26
CA TYR A 229 -9.79 16.31 8.37
C TYR A 229 -8.70 16.77 7.39
N ARG A 230 -7.44 16.37 7.58
CA ARG A 230 -6.33 16.69 6.67
C ARG A 230 -6.22 15.76 5.47
N TRP A 231 -7.26 14.96 5.20
CA TRP A 231 -7.36 14.12 4.00
C TRP A 231 -7.45 14.90 2.69
N GLU A 232 -7.94 16.14 2.75
CA GLU A 232 -8.30 16.95 1.58
C GLU A 232 -7.15 17.03 0.54
N PRO A 233 -5.90 17.35 0.88
CA PRO A 233 -4.84 17.47 -0.11
C PRO A 233 -4.47 16.14 -0.76
N ILE A 234 -4.57 15.04 0.01
CA ILE A 234 -4.33 13.68 -0.50
C ILE A 234 -5.41 13.28 -1.49
N ILE A 235 -6.68 13.47 -1.16
CA ILE A 235 -7.76 13.07 -2.06
C ILE A 235 -7.84 14.00 -3.27
N LYS A 236 -7.49 15.28 -3.16
CA LYS A 236 -7.34 16.18 -4.32
C LYS A 236 -6.33 15.62 -5.32
N VAL A 237 -5.14 15.21 -4.86
CA VAL A 237 -4.10 14.61 -5.72
C VAL A 237 -4.55 13.25 -6.26
N LEU A 238 -5.16 12.40 -5.45
CA LEU A 238 -5.66 11.11 -5.92
C LEU A 238 -6.78 11.29 -6.96
N ASN A 239 -7.65 12.29 -6.79
CA ASN A 239 -8.77 12.58 -7.68
C ASN A 239 -8.34 13.05 -9.07
N THR A 240 -7.22 13.76 -9.19
CA THR A 240 -6.68 14.17 -10.49
C THR A 240 -6.10 13.00 -11.29
N MET A 241 -5.58 11.96 -10.61
CA MET A 241 -5.01 10.77 -11.24
C MET A 241 -6.03 9.64 -11.40
N ARG A 242 -6.85 9.71 -12.46
CA ARG A 242 -7.89 8.71 -12.75
C ARG A 242 -7.30 7.34 -13.09
N SER A 243 -6.15 7.32 -13.73
CA SER A 243 -5.41 6.08 -14.04
C SER A 243 -4.79 5.40 -12.82
N CYS A 244 -4.79 6.05 -11.64
CA CYS A 244 -4.37 5.47 -10.35
C CYS A 244 -5.54 5.01 -9.47
N MET A 245 -6.77 4.92 -10.01
CA MET A 245 -7.97 4.44 -9.29
C MET A 245 -7.79 3.17 -8.45
N PRO A 246 -7.03 2.13 -8.88
CA PRO A 246 -6.75 0.94 -8.07
C PRO A 246 -6.10 1.24 -6.69
N LEU A 247 -5.35 2.33 -6.58
CA LEU A 247 -4.73 2.74 -5.31
C LEU A 247 -5.73 3.41 -4.35
N ARG A 248 -6.91 3.85 -4.83
CA ARG A 248 -7.96 4.46 -4.01
C ARG A 248 -8.74 3.43 -3.19
N PHE A 249 -8.97 2.23 -3.74
CA PHE A 249 -9.74 1.18 -3.05
C PHE A 249 -9.05 0.74 -1.75
N ASN A 250 -7.73 0.59 -1.75
CA ASN A 250 -6.94 0.24 -0.57
C ASN A 250 -6.90 1.33 0.53
N ILE A 251 -7.32 2.56 0.24
CA ILE A 251 -7.38 3.66 1.22
C ILE A 251 -8.76 3.72 1.89
N CYS A 252 -9.82 3.32 1.18
CA CYS A 252 -11.21 3.38 1.66
C CYS A 252 -11.73 2.03 2.20
N ALA A 253 -11.09 0.91 1.85
CA ALA A 253 -11.48 -0.44 2.27
C ALA A 253 -10.76 -0.93 3.55
N GLN A 254 -10.12 -0.04 4.31
CA GLN A 254 -9.51 -0.34 5.61
C GLN A 254 -10.09 0.55 6.70
#